data_AF-A0A1Q7VJ67-F1
#
_entry.id   AF-A0A1Q7VJ67-F1
#
_cell.length_a   1.000
_cell.length_b   1.000
_cell.length_c   1.000
_cell.angle_alpha   90.00
_cell.angle_beta   90.00
_cell.angle_gamma   90.00
#
_symmetry.space_group_name_H-M   'P 1'
#
loop_
_entity.id
_entity.type
_entity.pdbx_description
1 polymer ?
#
loop_
_entity_poly.entity_id
_entity_poly.type
_entity_poly.pdbx_seq_one_letter_code
_entity_poly.pdbx_strand_id
1 'polypeptide(L)'
;MPNQGTSTGEDWLAHVDREEARYRDGESRLPEAADADARQRQLTRLGNASAGAGLALLMAGRRDEAAASLTRAAERYRESFAGAPPGSWGRPIGAIKARLLAGDWDGAAADARWALEAGAAEADSPIGRYAAALALLVLGDDAHARIHANAVRTRDDFPAEVGDALAFLAAHDVDGYTLAVEAVLRSFEQRDEYLEDIPVADTALVLQALAARRGFAAELSSPLLPA
;
A
#
# COMPACT_ATOMS: atom_id res chain seq x y z
N MET A 1 -17.65 -16.17 -39.75
CA MET A 1 -17.39 -14.95 -38.96
C MET A 1 -16.20 -15.26 -38.06
N PRO A 2 -15.11 -14.49 -38.12
CA PRO A 2 -13.96 -14.78 -37.29
C PRO A 2 -14.30 -14.47 -35.83
N ASN A 3 -14.00 -15.44 -34.98
CA ASN A 3 -14.18 -15.45 -33.54
C ASN A 3 -13.40 -14.27 -32.94
N GLN A 4 -14.10 -13.27 -32.41
CA GLN A 4 -13.46 -12.21 -31.62
C GLN A 4 -12.94 -12.87 -30.35
N GLY A 5 -11.62 -12.98 -30.23
CA GLY A 5 -10.99 -13.39 -29.00
C GLY A 5 -11.36 -12.40 -27.91
N THR A 6 -12.26 -12.80 -27.01
CA THR A 6 -12.39 -12.21 -25.68
C THR A 6 -11.01 -12.21 -25.04
N SER A 7 -10.42 -11.03 -24.83
CA SER A 7 -9.18 -10.92 -24.08
C SER A 7 -9.42 -11.47 -22.68
N THR A 8 -8.83 -12.62 -22.39
CA THR A 8 -8.84 -13.24 -21.06
C THR A 8 -7.86 -12.50 -20.15
N GLY A 9 -8.08 -11.20 -19.96
CA GLY A 9 -7.29 -10.32 -19.11
C GLY A 9 -8.22 -9.43 -18.30
N GLU A 10 -7.82 -9.11 -17.07
CA GLU A 10 -8.54 -8.23 -16.16
C GLU A 10 -8.85 -6.88 -16.84
N ASP A 11 -10.08 -6.38 -16.69
CA ASP A 11 -10.46 -5.08 -17.26
C ASP A 11 -10.11 -3.97 -16.27
N TRP A 12 -8.84 -3.58 -16.29
CA TRP A 12 -8.32 -2.53 -15.42
C TRP A 12 -9.04 -1.20 -15.59
N LEU A 13 -9.54 -0.86 -16.78
CA LEU A 13 -10.25 0.40 -17.00
C LEU A 13 -11.66 0.35 -16.41
N ALA A 14 -12.33 -0.80 -16.42
CA ALA A 14 -13.58 -0.97 -15.69
C ALA A 14 -13.41 -0.78 -14.17
N HIS A 15 -12.29 -1.26 -13.60
CA HIS A 15 -11.95 -0.97 -12.21
C HIS A 15 -11.75 0.53 -11.95
N VAL A 16 -11.03 1.24 -12.84
CA VAL A 16 -10.85 2.69 -12.73
C VAL A 16 -12.21 3.42 -12.72
N ASP A 17 -13.08 3.11 -13.67
CA ASP A 17 -14.40 3.75 -13.76
C ASP A 17 -15.26 3.49 -12.52
N ARG A 18 -15.22 2.26 -12.00
CA ARG A 18 -15.92 1.88 -10.76
C ARG A 18 -15.39 2.69 -9.57
N GLU A 19 -14.08 2.74 -9.39
CA GLU A 19 -13.46 3.42 -8.26
C GLU A 19 -13.62 4.95 -8.32
N GLU A 20 -13.52 5.56 -9.51
CA GLU A 20 -13.80 7.00 -9.70
C GLU A 20 -15.28 7.34 -9.46
N ALA A 21 -16.20 6.45 -9.83
CA ALA A 21 -17.62 6.62 -9.49
C ALA A 21 -17.84 6.56 -7.96
N ARG A 22 -17.22 5.58 -7.27
CA ARG A 22 -17.26 5.47 -5.81
C ARG A 22 -16.63 6.67 -5.12
N TYR A 23 -15.53 7.20 -5.64
CA TYR A 23 -14.91 8.41 -5.11
C TYR A 23 -15.86 9.61 -5.21
N ARG A 24 -16.44 9.87 -6.39
CA ARG A 24 -17.37 10.99 -6.60
C ARG A 24 -18.63 10.88 -5.75
N ASP A 25 -19.23 9.69 -5.67
CA ASP A 25 -20.37 9.44 -4.78
C ASP A 25 -19.98 9.71 -3.32
N GLY A 26 -18.83 9.19 -2.90
CA GLY A 26 -18.33 9.38 -1.55
C GLY A 26 -18.03 10.83 -1.20
N GLU A 27 -17.55 11.62 -2.16
CA GLU A 27 -17.19 13.02 -1.96
C GLU A 27 -18.45 13.87 -1.79
N SER A 28 -19.50 13.58 -2.55
CA SER A 28 -20.79 14.29 -2.44
C SER A 28 -21.44 14.12 -1.06
N ARG A 29 -21.17 13.01 -0.36
CA ARG A 29 -21.68 12.72 0.99
C ARG A 29 -20.81 13.25 2.12
N LEU A 30 -19.60 13.72 1.83
CA LEU A 30 -18.66 14.20 2.86
C LEU A 30 -19.20 15.40 3.66
N PRO A 31 -19.91 16.38 3.05
CA PRO A 31 -20.56 17.48 3.80
C PRO A 31 -21.68 17.02 4.74
N GLU A 32 -22.25 15.83 4.53
CA GLU A 32 -23.36 15.27 5.31
C GLU A 32 -22.89 14.51 6.57
N ALA A 33 -21.57 14.38 6.77
CA ALA A 33 -21.01 13.68 7.92
C ALA A 33 -21.38 14.39 9.24
N ALA A 34 -22.20 13.71 10.05
CA ALA A 34 -22.76 14.28 11.28
C ALA A 34 -21.72 14.54 12.39
N ASP A 35 -20.63 13.77 12.42
CA ASP A 35 -19.57 13.88 13.42
C ASP A 35 -18.20 13.48 12.86
N ALA A 36 -17.15 13.62 13.68
CA ALA A 36 -15.77 13.32 13.30
C ALA A 36 -15.56 11.85 12.92
N ASP A 37 -16.32 10.93 13.53
CA ASP A 37 -16.21 9.50 13.31
C ASP A 37 -16.89 9.06 11.98
N ALA A 38 -18.04 9.66 11.66
CA ALA A 38 -18.66 9.55 10.34
C ALA A 38 -17.74 10.14 9.25
N ARG A 39 -17.14 11.31 9.52
CA ARG A 39 -16.23 11.98 8.58
C ARG A 39 -14.98 11.15 8.30
N GLN A 40 -14.29 10.65 9.32
CA GLN A 40 -13.08 9.84 9.12
C GLN A 40 -13.37 8.55 8.33
N ARG A 41 -14.51 7.89 8.57
CA ARG A 41 -14.89 6.69 7.80
C ARG A 41 -15.11 7.04 6.34
N GLN A 42 -15.78 8.16 6.09
CA GLN A 42 -16.02 8.62 4.74
C GLN A 42 -14.73 8.95 4.00
N LEU A 43 -13.82 9.67 4.64
CA LEU A 43 -12.48 9.96 4.10
C LEU A 43 -11.66 8.69 3.86
N THR A 44 -11.75 7.70 4.74
CA THR A 44 -11.06 6.41 4.55
C THR A 44 -11.58 5.69 3.32
N ARG A 45 -12.90 5.68 3.08
CA ARG A 45 -13.51 5.11 1.87
C ARG A 45 -13.09 5.86 0.61
N LEU A 46 -12.97 7.18 0.66
CA LEU A 46 -12.41 7.99 -0.44
C LEU A 46 -10.94 7.64 -0.72
N GLY A 47 -10.14 7.48 0.33
CA GLY A 47 -8.75 7.04 0.22
C GLY A 47 -8.65 5.68 -0.47
N ASN A 48 -9.45 4.71 -0.04
CA ASN A 48 -9.49 3.38 -0.65
C ASN A 48 -9.92 3.40 -2.11
N ALA A 49 -10.99 4.13 -2.46
CA ALA A 49 -11.43 4.24 -3.85
C ALA A 49 -10.33 4.87 -4.72
N SER A 50 -9.72 5.96 -4.26
CA SER A 50 -8.64 6.62 -4.98
C SER A 50 -7.39 5.71 -5.13
N ALA A 51 -7.06 4.92 -4.10
CA ALA A 51 -5.98 3.95 -4.17
C ALA A 51 -6.29 2.84 -5.17
N GLY A 52 -7.52 2.31 -5.16
CA GLY A 52 -7.97 1.28 -6.11
C GLY A 52 -7.90 1.76 -7.56
N ALA A 53 -8.37 2.98 -7.85
CA ALA A 53 -8.21 3.60 -9.17
C ALA A 53 -6.72 3.73 -9.55
N GLY A 54 -5.89 4.18 -8.61
CA GLY A 54 -4.44 4.31 -8.81
C GLY A 54 -3.74 2.99 -9.14
N LEU A 55 -4.05 1.92 -8.41
CA LEU A 55 -3.51 0.58 -8.66
C LEU A 55 -3.95 0.05 -10.02
N ALA A 56 -5.23 0.18 -10.37
CA ALA A 56 -5.73 -0.24 -11.68
C ALA A 56 -5.08 0.56 -12.83
N LEU A 57 -4.84 1.86 -12.65
CA LEU A 57 -4.09 2.67 -13.62
C LEU A 57 -2.63 2.23 -13.77
N LEU A 58 -1.96 1.82 -12.68
CA LEU A 58 -0.62 1.23 -12.76
C LEU A 58 -0.61 -0.04 -13.60
N MET A 59 -1.58 -0.93 -13.36
CA MET A 59 -1.72 -2.18 -14.13
C MET A 59 -2.00 -1.93 -15.61
N ALA A 60 -2.74 -0.85 -15.92
CA ALA A 60 -2.97 -0.39 -17.30
C ALA A 60 -1.79 0.38 -17.92
N GLY A 61 -0.67 0.53 -17.21
CA GLY A 61 0.51 1.28 -17.67
C GLY A 61 0.35 2.81 -17.68
N ARG A 62 -0.73 3.35 -17.10
CA ARG A 62 -1.06 4.80 -17.08
C ARG A 62 -0.44 5.48 -15.87
N ARG A 63 0.90 5.54 -15.84
CA ARG A 63 1.69 5.94 -14.65
C ARG A 63 1.38 7.35 -14.12
N ASP A 64 1.25 8.35 -14.97
CA ASP A 64 1.01 9.73 -14.52
C ASP A 64 -0.37 9.88 -13.88
N GLU A 65 -1.38 9.22 -14.45
CA GLU A 65 -2.74 9.22 -13.91
C GLU A 65 -2.82 8.39 -12.62
N ALA A 66 -2.11 7.26 -12.57
CA ALA A 66 -1.96 6.50 -11.35
C ALA A 66 -1.36 7.34 -10.23
N ALA A 67 -0.28 8.09 -10.52
CA ALA A 67 0.38 8.94 -9.54
C ALA A 67 -0.57 10.03 -8.99
N ALA A 68 -1.41 10.62 -9.83
CA ALA A 68 -2.44 11.58 -9.39
C ALA A 68 -3.47 10.92 -8.44
N SER A 69 -4.00 9.76 -8.80
CA SER A 69 -4.98 9.04 -7.97
C SER A 69 -4.37 8.53 -6.66
N LEU A 70 -3.13 8.04 -6.68
CA LEU A 70 -2.42 7.59 -5.47
C LEU A 70 -2.05 8.76 -4.55
N THR A 71 -1.64 9.90 -5.10
CA THR A 71 -1.40 11.13 -4.32
C THR A 71 -2.66 11.56 -3.59
N ARG A 72 -3.81 11.59 -4.28
CA ARG A 72 -5.12 11.89 -3.69
C ARG A 72 -5.53 10.87 -2.63
N ALA A 73 -5.18 9.59 -2.80
CA ALA A 73 -5.41 8.56 -1.79
C ALA A 73 -4.64 8.86 -0.49
N ALA A 74 -3.34 9.17 -0.61
CA ALA A 74 -2.49 9.49 0.53
C ALA A 74 -3.03 10.69 1.34
N GLU A 75 -3.47 11.74 0.65
CA GLU A 75 -4.08 12.92 1.28
C GLU A 75 -5.35 12.56 2.07
N ARG A 76 -6.23 11.72 1.50
CA ARG A 76 -7.45 11.27 2.17
C ARG A 76 -7.16 10.38 3.37
N TYR A 77 -6.17 9.50 3.29
CA TYR A 77 -5.72 8.71 4.44
C TYR A 77 -5.22 9.60 5.57
N ARG A 78 -4.39 10.60 5.25
CA ARG A 78 -3.89 11.57 6.24
C ARG A 78 -5.02 12.38 6.88
N GLU A 79 -5.94 12.92 6.07
CA GLU A 79 -7.10 13.67 6.57
C GLU A 79 -7.99 12.81 7.48
N SER A 80 -8.21 11.54 7.11
CA SER A 80 -9.03 10.62 7.88
C SER A 80 -8.47 10.29 9.26
N PHE A 81 -7.15 10.41 9.47
CA PHE A 81 -6.51 9.95 10.71
C PHE A 81 -6.87 10.81 11.92
N ALA A 82 -7.13 12.10 11.73
CA ALA A 82 -7.40 13.04 12.82
C ALA A 82 -8.63 12.66 13.67
N GLY A 83 -9.65 12.04 13.05
CA GLY A 83 -10.84 11.56 13.75
C GLY A 83 -10.83 10.05 14.03
N ALA A 84 -9.78 9.33 13.63
CA ALA A 84 -9.75 7.88 13.69
C ALA A 84 -9.46 7.36 15.12
N PRO A 85 -10.00 6.19 15.50
CA PRO A 85 -9.65 5.56 16.77
C PRO A 85 -8.15 5.26 16.89
N PRO A 86 -7.58 5.24 18.11
CA PRO A 86 -6.21 4.80 18.33
C PRO A 86 -5.93 3.44 17.68
N GLY A 87 -4.72 3.26 17.13
CA GLY A 87 -4.34 2.02 16.46
C GLY A 87 -4.78 1.92 14.99
N SER A 88 -5.33 2.99 14.41
CA SER A 88 -5.76 3.10 13.00
C SER A 88 -4.60 3.16 11.98
N TRP A 89 -3.58 2.33 12.16
CA TRP A 89 -2.30 2.35 11.44
C TRP A 89 -2.40 2.04 9.93
N GLY A 90 -3.51 1.45 9.47
CA GLY A 90 -3.76 1.25 8.04
C GLY A 90 -3.73 2.56 7.23
N ARG A 91 -4.06 3.70 7.85
CA ARG A 91 -4.04 5.03 7.20
C ARG A 91 -2.61 5.51 6.89
N PRO A 92 -1.69 5.62 7.87
CA PRO A 92 -0.30 5.95 7.56
C PRO A 92 0.37 4.93 6.63
N ILE A 93 0.08 3.63 6.78
CA ILE A 93 0.57 2.61 5.84
C ILE A 93 0.07 2.90 4.42
N GLY A 94 -1.24 3.10 4.24
CA GLY A 94 -1.85 3.39 2.95
C GLY A 94 -1.29 4.65 2.31
N ALA A 95 -1.08 5.71 3.08
CA ALA A 95 -0.49 6.96 2.59
C ALA A 95 0.94 6.76 2.08
N ILE A 96 1.80 6.10 2.88
CA ILE A 96 3.19 5.82 2.49
C ILE A 96 3.23 4.95 1.23
N LYS A 97 2.46 3.85 1.19
CA LYS A 97 2.40 2.95 0.02
C LYS A 97 1.97 3.71 -1.22
N ALA A 98 0.91 4.51 -1.13
CA ALA A 98 0.41 5.27 -2.27
C ALA A 98 1.45 6.27 -2.80
N ARG A 99 2.15 7.00 -1.92
CA ARG A 99 3.24 7.92 -2.31
C ARG A 99 4.40 7.21 -2.99
N LEU A 100 4.85 6.07 -2.46
CA LEU A 100 5.90 5.26 -3.08
C LEU A 100 5.52 4.79 -4.48
N LEU A 101 4.29 4.30 -4.64
CA LEU A 101 3.77 3.83 -5.93
C LEU A 101 3.52 4.97 -6.93
N ALA A 102 3.27 6.19 -6.44
CA ALA A 102 3.22 7.40 -7.26
C ALA A 102 4.61 7.91 -7.67
N GLY A 103 5.70 7.35 -7.13
CA GLY A 103 7.07 7.85 -7.31
C GLY A 103 7.39 9.11 -6.50
N ASP A 104 6.49 9.54 -5.61
CA ASP A 104 6.65 10.72 -4.76
C ASP A 104 7.39 10.36 -3.46
N TRP A 105 8.71 10.30 -3.54
CA TRP A 105 9.57 9.95 -2.40
C TRP A 105 9.57 11.02 -1.29
N ASP A 106 9.46 12.29 -1.65
CA ASP A 106 9.42 13.38 -0.66
C ASP A 106 8.11 13.33 0.13
N GLY A 107 6.97 13.11 -0.56
CA GLY A 107 5.69 12.86 0.09
C GLY A 107 5.69 11.58 0.94
N ALA A 108 6.29 10.50 0.45
CA ALA A 108 6.44 9.26 1.23
C ALA A 108 7.26 9.49 2.50
N ALA A 109 8.34 10.27 2.44
CA ALA A 109 9.15 10.63 3.60
C ALA A 109 8.38 11.53 4.58
N ALA A 110 7.52 12.44 4.09
CA ALA A 110 6.65 13.24 4.94
C ALA A 110 5.59 12.40 5.67
N ASP A 111 4.98 11.43 4.99
CA ASP A 111 4.01 10.51 5.58
C ASP A 111 4.69 9.50 6.53
N ALA A 112 5.93 9.09 6.24
CA ALA A 112 6.74 8.27 7.12
C ALA A 112 7.07 8.97 8.45
N ARG A 113 7.54 10.22 8.41
CA ARG A 113 7.77 11.01 9.64
C ARG A 113 6.49 11.17 10.44
N TRP A 114 5.39 11.46 9.76
CA TRP A 114 4.08 11.56 10.39
C TRP A 114 3.65 10.26 11.09
N ALA A 115 3.87 9.10 10.47
CA ALA A 115 3.58 7.80 11.10
C ALA A 115 4.37 7.61 12.39
N LEU A 116 5.66 7.97 12.40
CA LEU A 116 6.52 7.90 13.58
C LEU A 116 6.10 8.91 14.66
N GLU A 117 5.82 10.16 14.29
CA GLU A 117 5.30 11.19 15.20
C GLU A 117 3.96 10.80 15.83
N ALA A 118 3.12 10.07 15.10
CA ALA A 118 1.85 9.55 15.59
C ALA A 118 2.01 8.37 16.58
N GLY A 119 3.23 7.85 16.77
CA GLY A 119 3.55 6.81 17.74
C GLY A 119 3.61 5.39 17.16
N ALA A 120 3.85 5.23 15.86
CA ALA A 120 3.92 3.90 15.24
C ALA A 120 5.05 3.04 15.84
N ALA A 121 6.18 3.65 16.21
CA ALA A 121 7.33 2.94 16.78
C ALA A 121 7.05 2.42 18.20
N GLU A 122 6.18 3.09 18.94
CA GLU A 122 5.75 2.74 20.30
C GLU A 122 4.55 1.77 20.31
N ALA A 123 3.98 1.46 19.14
CA ALA A 123 2.82 0.59 19.05
C ALA A 123 3.17 -0.87 19.37
N ASP A 124 2.39 -1.49 20.24
CA ASP A 124 2.50 -2.93 20.54
C ASP A 124 1.86 -3.83 19.48
N SER A 125 0.91 -3.28 18.70
CA SER A 125 0.20 -4.05 17.69
C SER A 125 1.09 -4.36 16.48
N PRO A 126 0.95 -5.55 15.86
CA PRO A 126 1.75 -5.92 14.69
C PRO A 126 1.59 -4.93 13.54
N ILE A 127 0.37 -4.43 13.31
CA ILE A 127 0.11 -3.43 12.27
C ILE A 127 0.78 -2.08 12.56
N GLY A 128 0.89 -1.67 13.83
CA GLY A 128 1.65 -0.47 14.21
C GLY A 128 3.16 -0.64 14.00
N ARG A 129 3.70 -1.80 14.39
CA ARG A 129 5.10 -2.14 14.12
C ARG A 129 5.40 -2.26 12.62
N TYR A 130 4.47 -2.76 11.82
CA TYR A 130 4.59 -2.72 10.36
C TYR A 130 4.65 -1.28 9.84
N ALA A 131 3.77 -0.39 10.32
CA ALA A 131 3.82 1.03 9.97
C ALA A 131 5.17 1.67 10.31
N ALA A 132 5.72 1.37 11.50
CA ALA A 132 7.05 1.84 11.90
C ALA A 132 8.17 1.31 11.00
N ALA A 133 8.19 0.00 10.73
CA ALA A 133 9.19 -0.62 9.86
C ALA A 133 9.16 0.01 8.46
N LEU A 134 7.97 0.16 7.87
CA LEU A 134 7.79 0.78 6.56
C LEU A 134 8.27 2.23 6.55
N ALA A 135 7.87 3.03 7.55
CA ALA A 135 8.28 4.42 7.67
C ALA A 135 9.81 4.57 7.78
N LEU A 136 10.45 3.76 8.62
CA LEU A 136 11.90 3.77 8.81
C LEU A 136 12.65 3.35 7.54
N LEU A 137 12.14 2.36 6.80
CA LEU A 137 12.70 1.99 5.50
C LEU A 137 12.60 3.12 4.47
N VAL A 138 11.52 3.89 4.45
CA VAL A 138 11.40 5.06 3.56
C VAL A 138 12.41 6.15 3.92
N LEU A 139 12.66 6.35 5.23
CA LEU A 139 13.63 7.32 5.73
C LEU A 139 15.09 6.85 5.65
N GLY A 140 15.33 5.59 5.25
CA GLY A 140 16.67 5.00 5.17
C GLY A 140 17.26 4.60 6.51
N ASP A 141 16.46 4.52 7.58
CA ASP A 141 16.91 4.04 8.90
C ASP A 141 16.72 2.52 9.01
N ASP A 142 17.57 1.80 8.28
CA ASP A 142 17.50 0.34 8.20
C ASP A 142 17.76 -0.34 9.55
N ALA A 143 18.60 0.25 10.41
CA ALA A 143 18.93 -0.30 11.70
C ALA A 143 17.68 -0.40 12.61
N HIS A 144 16.91 0.68 12.71
CA HIS A 144 15.67 0.67 13.49
C HIS A 144 14.53 -0.06 12.75
N ALA A 145 14.44 0.05 11.42
CA ALA A 145 13.45 -0.70 10.65
C ALA A 145 13.53 -2.21 10.94
N ARG A 146 14.75 -2.75 11.02
CA ARG A 146 14.98 -4.17 11.31
C ARG A 146 14.45 -4.61 12.67
N ILE A 147 14.45 -3.73 13.69
CA ILE A 147 13.90 -4.04 15.02
C ILE A 147 12.40 -4.32 14.90
N HIS A 148 11.67 -3.45 14.20
CA HIS A 148 10.23 -3.61 14.01
C HIS A 148 9.89 -4.78 13.08
N ALA A 149 10.65 -4.96 12.00
CA ALA A 149 10.49 -6.09 11.08
C ALA A 149 10.70 -7.44 11.79
N ASN A 150 11.76 -7.57 12.61
CA ASN A 150 12.00 -8.76 13.42
C ASN A 150 10.87 -9.01 14.42
N ALA A 151 10.29 -7.96 15.00
CA ALA A 151 9.20 -8.11 15.95
C ALA A 151 7.90 -8.59 15.31
N VAL A 152 7.62 -8.25 14.03
CA VAL A 152 6.38 -8.67 13.35
C VAL A 152 6.52 -10.03 12.68
N ARG A 153 7.70 -10.39 12.15
CA ARG A 153 7.90 -11.66 11.43
C ARG A 153 7.80 -12.91 12.31
N THR A 154 7.89 -12.74 13.64
CA THR A 154 7.77 -13.85 14.62
C THR A 154 6.39 -13.92 15.27
N ARG A 155 5.41 -13.18 14.78
CA ARG A 155 4.06 -13.16 15.34
C ARG A 155 3.10 -13.98 14.50
N ASP A 156 2.27 -14.78 15.17
CA ASP A 156 1.26 -15.62 14.51
C ASP A 156 0.10 -14.82 13.91
N ASP A 157 -0.11 -13.58 14.38
CA ASP A 157 -1.18 -12.67 13.93
C ASP A 157 -0.71 -11.67 12.86
N PHE A 158 0.41 -11.94 12.18
CA PHE A 158 0.93 -11.13 11.08
C PHE A 158 1.51 -12.00 9.95
N PRO A 159 1.39 -11.61 8.66
CA PRO A 159 1.99 -12.37 7.56
C PRO A 159 3.52 -12.40 7.67
N ALA A 160 4.07 -13.57 8.00
CA ALA A 160 5.50 -13.74 8.25
C ALA A 160 6.35 -13.34 7.03
N GLU A 161 5.88 -13.65 5.82
CA GLU A 161 6.57 -13.34 4.57
C GLU A 161 6.75 -11.82 4.34
N VAL A 162 5.79 -11.00 4.78
CA VAL A 162 5.93 -9.53 4.74
C VAL A 162 6.96 -9.07 5.76
N GLY A 163 6.93 -9.64 6.97
CA GLY A 163 7.89 -9.34 8.02
C GLY A 163 9.33 -9.71 7.64
N ASP A 164 9.51 -10.88 7.02
CA ASP A 164 10.79 -11.35 6.51
C ASP A 164 11.30 -10.42 5.39
N ALA A 165 10.46 -10.04 4.42
CA ALA A 165 10.88 -9.13 3.34
C ALA A 165 11.37 -7.78 3.88
N LEU A 166 10.69 -7.21 4.87
CA LEU A 166 11.11 -5.97 5.54
C LEU A 166 12.45 -6.15 6.28
N ALA A 167 12.63 -7.29 6.97
CA ALA A 167 13.84 -7.56 7.73
C ALA A 167 15.05 -7.76 6.81
N PHE A 168 14.89 -8.48 5.71
CA PHE A 168 15.94 -8.70 4.72
C PHE A 168 16.27 -7.43 3.93
N LEU A 169 15.28 -6.60 3.58
CA LEU A 169 15.52 -5.27 3.02
C LEU A 169 16.39 -4.42 3.94
N ALA A 170 16.03 -4.32 5.22
CA ALA A 170 16.81 -3.58 6.20
C ALA A 170 18.23 -4.16 6.37
N ALA A 171 18.37 -5.48 6.30
CA ALA A 171 19.66 -6.16 6.41
C ALA A 171 20.52 -6.08 5.13
N HIS A 172 19.99 -5.54 4.02
CA HIS A 172 20.64 -5.59 2.70
C HIS A 172 20.95 -7.03 2.25
N ASP A 173 20.12 -7.99 2.67
CA ASP A 173 20.22 -9.40 2.31
C ASP A 173 19.43 -9.66 1.01
N VAL A 174 20.14 -9.68 -0.12
CA VAL A 174 19.53 -9.78 -1.46
C VAL A 174 18.85 -11.14 -1.67
N ASP A 175 19.48 -12.23 -1.23
CA ASP A 175 18.96 -13.58 -1.43
C ASP A 175 17.74 -13.81 -0.52
N GLY A 176 17.84 -13.41 0.75
CA GLY A 176 16.72 -13.47 1.70
C GLY A 176 15.54 -12.61 1.24
N TYR A 177 15.80 -11.39 0.76
CA TYR A 177 14.78 -10.49 0.24
C TYR A 177 14.06 -11.10 -0.97
N THR A 178 14.81 -11.68 -1.92
CA THR A 178 14.24 -12.27 -3.14
C THR A 178 13.26 -13.39 -2.81
N LEU A 179 13.66 -14.33 -1.94
CA LEU A 179 12.78 -15.40 -1.49
C LEU A 179 11.54 -14.88 -0.74
N ALA A 180 11.72 -13.86 0.10
CA ALA A 180 10.62 -13.30 0.87
C ALA A 180 9.61 -12.54 -0.01
N VAL A 181 10.07 -11.74 -0.98
CA VAL A 181 9.16 -10.99 -1.86
C VAL A 181 8.42 -11.91 -2.84
N GLU A 182 9.04 -13.00 -3.29
CA GLU A 182 8.35 -14.06 -4.03
C GLU A 182 7.26 -14.74 -3.19
N ALA A 183 7.54 -14.98 -1.90
CA ALA A 183 6.56 -15.56 -0.98
C ALA A 183 5.37 -14.59 -0.73
N VAL A 184 5.65 -13.29 -0.59
CA VAL A 184 4.60 -12.24 -0.52
C VAL A 184 3.74 -12.28 -1.79
N LEU A 185 4.35 -12.31 -2.98
CA LEU A 185 3.59 -12.36 -4.23
C LEU A 185 2.72 -13.60 -4.32
N ARG A 186 3.27 -14.77 -3.99
CA ARG A 186 2.52 -16.04 -3.94
C ARG A 186 1.36 -15.99 -2.96
N SER A 187 1.52 -15.30 -1.83
CA SER A 187 0.46 -15.14 -0.84
C SER A 187 -0.66 -14.21 -1.31
N PHE A 188 -0.43 -13.35 -2.31
CA PHE A 188 -1.49 -12.64 -3.03
C PHE A 188 -2.14 -13.53 -4.09
N GLU A 189 -1.36 -14.28 -4.88
CA GLU A 189 -1.88 -15.18 -5.93
C GLU A 189 -2.84 -16.26 -5.42
N GLN A 190 -2.73 -16.63 -4.14
CA GLN A 190 -3.58 -17.61 -3.47
C GLN A 190 -4.83 -16.99 -2.83
N ARG A 191 -5.05 -15.67 -2.92
CA ARG A 191 -6.20 -15.00 -2.30
C ARG A 191 -7.41 -15.00 -3.20
N ASP A 192 -8.55 -15.24 -2.57
CA ASP A 192 -9.88 -15.09 -3.19
C ASP A 192 -10.46 -13.68 -2.98
N GLU A 193 -9.96 -12.91 -2.00
CA GLU A 193 -10.47 -11.59 -1.63
C GLU A 193 -9.35 -10.53 -1.59
N TYR A 194 -9.66 -9.34 -2.10
CA TYR A 194 -8.75 -8.20 -2.15
C TYR A 194 -9.41 -6.95 -1.60
N LEU A 195 -8.60 -6.02 -1.09
CA LEU A 195 -9.10 -4.71 -0.69
C LEU A 195 -9.66 -3.98 -1.92
N GLU A 196 -10.90 -3.50 -1.80
CA GLU A 196 -11.67 -2.89 -2.90
C GLU A 196 -11.86 -3.78 -4.14
N ASP A 197 -11.72 -5.10 -4.03
CA ASP A 197 -11.79 -6.01 -5.17
C ASP A 197 -10.83 -5.60 -6.31
N ILE A 198 -9.62 -5.14 -5.95
CA ILE A 198 -8.54 -4.79 -6.87
C ILE A 198 -7.43 -5.86 -6.75
N PRO A 199 -7.30 -6.79 -7.71
CA PRO A 199 -6.35 -7.91 -7.62
C PRO A 199 -4.92 -7.47 -7.95
N VAL A 200 -4.32 -6.66 -7.07
CA VAL A 200 -2.94 -6.15 -7.22
C VAL A 200 -2.12 -6.47 -5.98
N ALA A 201 -0.91 -7.00 -6.20
CA ALA A 201 0.06 -7.29 -5.15
C ALA A 201 0.82 -6.02 -4.71
N ASP A 202 0.08 -5.03 -4.21
CA ASP A 202 0.58 -3.69 -3.91
C ASP A 202 1.73 -3.68 -2.88
N THR A 203 1.72 -4.60 -1.92
CA THR A 203 2.82 -4.78 -0.95
C THR A 203 4.10 -5.24 -1.65
N ALA A 204 4.02 -6.14 -2.64
CA ALA A 204 5.19 -6.57 -3.39
C ALA A 204 5.77 -5.41 -4.23
N LEU A 205 4.91 -4.59 -4.85
CA LEU A 205 5.33 -3.39 -5.58
C LEU A 205 6.06 -2.37 -4.68
N VAL A 206 5.55 -2.14 -3.48
CA VAL A 206 6.18 -1.25 -2.48
C VAL A 206 7.53 -1.80 -2.04
N LEU A 207 7.62 -3.11 -1.78
CA LEU A 207 8.89 -3.76 -1.43
C LEU A 207 9.92 -3.64 -2.55
N GLN A 208 9.51 -3.85 -3.82
CA GLN A 208 10.38 -3.62 -4.99
C GLN A 208 10.86 -2.18 -5.10
N ALA A 209 10.00 -1.18 -4.87
CA ALA A 209 10.40 0.22 -4.89
C ALA A 209 11.45 0.54 -3.81
N LEU A 210 11.27 -0.01 -2.61
CA LEU A 210 12.24 0.12 -1.50
C LEU A 210 13.56 -0.62 -1.77
N ALA A 211 13.50 -1.78 -2.42
CA ALA A 211 14.67 -2.56 -2.84
C ALA A 211 15.48 -1.80 -3.90
N ALA A 212 14.80 -1.29 -4.94
CA ALA A 212 15.42 -0.53 -6.01
C ALA A 212 16.13 0.72 -5.48
N ARG A 213 15.53 1.40 -4.49
CA ARG A 213 16.15 2.55 -3.81
C ARG A 213 17.46 2.20 -3.09
N ARG A 214 17.62 0.94 -2.67
CA ARG A 214 18.84 0.38 -2.04
C ARG A 214 19.79 -0.28 -3.04
N GLY A 215 19.45 -0.29 -4.34
CA GLY A 215 20.28 -0.89 -5.38
C GLY A 215 20.07 -2.39 -5.59
N PHE A 216 18.93 -2.94 -5.14
CA PHE A 216 18.57 -4.34 -5.32
C PHE A 216 17.37 -4.48 -6.27
N ALA A 217 17.28 -5.63 -6.93
CA ALA A 217 16.14 -6.00 -7.74
C ALA A 217 15.86 -7.50 -7.58
N ALA A 218 14.58 -7.85 -7.56
CA ALA A 218 14.09 -9.21 -7.69
C ALA A 218 13.20 -9.26 -8.93
N GLU A 219 13.48 -10.20 -9.84
CA GLU A 219 12.68 -10.39 -11.04
C GLU A 219 11.38 -11.10 -10.67
N LEU A 220 10.25 -10.39 -10.71
CA LEU A 220 8.93 -10.95 -10.44
C LEU A 220 8.06 -10.82 -11.70
N SER A 221 7.26 -11.84 -11.96
CA SER A 221 6.27 -11.86 -13.04
C SER A 221 4.99 -12.49 -12.53
N SER A 222 3.88 -11.75 -12.60
CA SER A 222 2.57 -12.21 -12.16
C SER A 222 1.49 -11.33 -12.79
N PRO A 223 0.29 -11.86 -13.08
CA PRO A 223 -0.85 -11.04 -13.49
C PRO A 223 -1.28 -10.01 -12.44
N LEU A 224 -0.80 -10.12 -11.19
CA LEU A 224 -1.06 -9.17 -10.11
C LEU A 224 -0.04 -8.01 -10.03
N LEU A 225 0.90 -7.95 -10.99
CA LEU A 225 1.91 -6.90 -11.12
C LEU A 225 1.82 -6.23 -12.50
N PRO A 226 2.17 -4.94 -12.65
CA PRO A 226 2.25 -4.29 -13.95
C PRO A 226 3.23 -5.01 -14.88
N ALA A 227 2.93 -5.02 -16.18
CA ALA A 227 3.77 -5.61 -17.22
C ALA A 227 5.05 -4.80 -17.51
#